data_AF-A0AAE3JPJ3-F1
#
_entry.id   AF-A0AAE3JPJ3-F1
#
_cell.length_a   1.000
_cell.length_b   1.000
_cell.length_c   1.000
_cell.angle_alpha   90.00
_cell.angle_beta   90.00
_cell.angle_gamma   90.00
#
_symmetry.space_group_name_H-M   'P 1'
#
loop_
_entity.id
_entity.type
_entity.pdbx_description
1 polymer ?
#
loop_
_entity_poly.entity_id
_entity_poly.type
_entity_poly.pdbx_seq_one_letter_code
_entity_poly.pdbx_strand_id
1 'polypeptide(L)' 'MDFTGTNLGMIQEYPPTKKYIKTKGLTIYHFKDNLINGHTQVFDRVTVMKQLGFI' A
#
# COMPACT_ATOMS: atom_id res chain seq x y z
N MET A 1 6.44 -0.06 10.39
CA MET A 1 6.99 -1.11 9.50
C MET A 1 7.12 -0.51 8.10
N ASP A 2 8.00 -1.07 7.27
CA ASP A 2 8.12 -0.64 5.88
C ASP A 2 7.26 -1.53 4.98
N PHE A 3 6.42 -0.92 4.14
CA PHE A 3 5.71 -1.59 3.05
C PHE A 3 6.51 -1.42 1.75
N THR A 4 6.63 -2.52 1.00
CA THR A 4 7.40 -2.56 -0.24
C THR A 4 6.63 -3.32 -1.32
N GLY A 5 6.94 -3.04 -2.58
CA GLY A 5 6.34 -3.74 -3.70
C GLY A 5 6.71 -3.14 -5.05
N THR A 6 6.53 -3.91 -6.11
CA THR A 6 6.71 -3.45 -7.49
C THR A 6 5.35 -3.32 -8.16
N ASN A 7 5.08 -2.17 -8.78
CA ASN A 7 3.81 -1.93 -9.45
C ASN A 7 3.78 -2.62 -10.83
N LEU A 8 3.31 -3.87 -10.84
CA LEU A 8 3.20 -4.70 -12.05
C LEU A 8 1.78 -4.73 -12.67
N GLY A 9 0.77 -4.31 -11.91
CA GLY A 9 -0.62 -4.19 -12.36
C GLY A 9 -1.10 -2.74 -12.42
N MET A 10 -2.29 -2.52 -12.95
CA MET A 10 -2.93 -1.21 -12.88
C MET A 10 -3.24 -0.83 -11.43
N ILE A 11 -3.08 0.44 -11.10
CA ILE A 11 -3.54 1.03 -9.83
C ILE A 11 -4.60 2.05 -10.20
N GLN A 12 -5.86 1.76 -9.88
CA GLN A 12 -7.01 2.51 -10.40
C GLN A 12 -6.92 2.58 -11.94
N GLU A 13 -7.01 3.78 -12.52
CA GLU A 13 -6.91 4.01 -13.96
C GLU A 13 -5.46 4.25 -14.44
N TYR A 14 -4.45 4.14 -13.56
CA TYR A 14 -3.06 4.34 -13.94
C TYR A 14 -2.43 3.03 -14.45
N PRO A 15 -1.71 3.07 -15.59
CA PRO A 15 -1.03 1.89 -16.12
C PRO A 15 0.11 1.42 -15.21
N PRO A 16 0.51 0.14 -15.29
CA PRO A 16 1.63 -0.38 -14.51
C PRO A 16 2.94 0.34 -14.86
N THR A 17 3.64 0.82 -13.84
CA THR A 17 4.89 1.59 -13.97
C THR A 17 6.14 0.73 -13.92
N LYS A 18 6.03 -0.53 -13.44
CA LYS A 18 7.15 -1.44 -13.14
C LYS A 18 8.16 -0.89 -12.12
N LYS A 19 7.82 0.20 -11.41
CA LYS A 19 8.68 0.79 -10.38
C LYS A 19 8.51 0.08 -9.05
N TYR A 20 9.62 -0.04 -8.32
CA TYR A 20 9.64 -0.47 -6.93
C TYR A 20 9.30 0.71 -6.01
N ILE A 21 8.54 0.44 -4.95
CA ILE A 21 8.21 1.41 -3.91
C ILE A 21 8.67 0.94 -2.53
N LYS A 22 8.97 1.91 -1.67
CA LYS A 22 9.14 1.72 -0.23
C LYS A 22 8.46 2.85 0.53
N THR A 23 7.56 2.52 1.45
CA THR A 23 6.85 3.52 2.27
C THR A 23 6.71 3.05 3.70
N LYS A 24 6.50 3.99 4.63
CA LYS A 24 6.20 3.66 6.02
C LYS A 24 4.71 3.51 6.21
N GLY A 25 4.33 2.59 7.09
CA GLY A 25 2.97 2.51 7.56
C GLY A 25 2.75 1.51 8.68
N LEU A 26 1.45 1.29 8.93
CA LEU A 26 0.92 0.47 9.99
C LEU A 26 -0.30 -0.29 9.48
N THR A 27 -0.39 -1.57 9.84
CA THR A 27 -1.61 -2.36 9.71
C THR A 27 -2.22 -2.56 11.09
N ILE A 28 -3.49 -2.22 11.25
CA ILE A 28 -4.28 -2.45 12.45
C ILE A 28 -5.23 -3.60 12.12
N TYR A 29 -5.13 -4.72 12.85
CA TYR A 29 -6.04 -5.84 12.70
C TYR A 29 -7.17 -5.75 13.72
N HIS A 30 -8.40 -5.97 13.28
CA HIS A 30 -9.56 -6.09 14.14
C HIS A 30 -9.84 -7.58 14.36
N PHE A 31 -9.99 -7.98 15.61
CA PHE A 31 -10.27 -9.35 16.00
C PHE A 31 -11.66 -9.46 16.60
N LYS A 32 -12.39 -10.50 16.21
CA LYS A 32 -13.66 -10.92 16.81
C LYS A 32 -13.68 -12.45 16.88
N ASP A 33 -14.09 -12.99 18.02
CA ASP A 33 -14.15 -14.45 18.25
C ASP A 33 -12.79 -15.13 17.97
N ASN A 34 -11.70 -14.49 18.38
CA ASN A 34 -10.29 -14.89 18.14
C ASN A 34 -9.88 -15.02 16.67
N LEU A 35 -10.69 -14.50 15.73
CA LEU A 35 -10.39 -14.46 14.30
C LEU A 35 -10.22 -13.02 13.83
N ILE A 36 -9.42 -12.81 12.79
CA ILE A 36 -9.35 -11.52 12.12
C ILE A 36 -10.68 -11.28 11.41
N ASN A 37 -11.39 -10.23 11.78
CA ASN A 37 -12.65 -9.84 11.15
C ASN A 37 -12.54 -8.57 10.30
N GLY A 38 -11.35 -7.95 10.26
CA GLY A 38 -11.08 -6.78 9.45
C GLY A 38 -9.68 -6.23 9.67
N HIS A 39 -9.30 -5.26 8.87
CA HIS A 39 -8.07 -4.50 9.07
C HIS A 39 -8.17 -3.08 8.53
N THR A 40 -7.35 -2.19 9.07
CA THR A 40 -7.12 -0.84 8.56
C THR A 40 -5.64 -0.69 8.24
N GLN A 41 -5.33 -0.26 7.01
CA GLN A 41 -3.96 0.07 6.62
C GLN A 41 -3.79 1.58 6.51
N VAL A 42 -2.78 2.10 7.21
CA VAL A 42 -2.38 3.51 7.15
C VAL A 42 -0.96 3.57 6.63
N PHE A 43 -0.76 4.26 5.50
CA PHE A 43 0.57 4.46 4.91
C PHE A 43 0.63 5.79 4.16
N ASP A 44 1.84 6.30 3.96
CA ASP A 44 2.07 7.53 3.22
C ASP A 44 1.84 7.31 1.72
N ARG A 45 0.61 7.64 1.29
CA ARG A 45 0.19 7.57 -0.12
C ARG A 45 0.91 8.58 -1.00
N VAL A 46 1.25 9.77 -0.48
CA VAL A 46 1.92 10.80 -1.29
C VAL A 46 3.31 10.31 -1.71
N THR A 47 4.05 9.73 -0.77
CA THR A 47 5.35 9.12 -1.04
C THR A 47 5.26 7.98 -2.05
N VAL A 48 4.21 7.14 -1.98
CA VAL A 48 3.97 6.08 -2.98
C VAL A 48 3.69 6.68 -4.36
N MET A 49 2.78 7.64 -4.46
CA MET A 49 2.39 8.25 -5.75
C MET A 49 3.58 8.96 -6.42
N LYS A 50 4.44 9.63 -5.65
CA LYS A 50 5.70 10.23 -6.14
C LYS A 50 6.68 9.18 -6.66
N GLN A 51 6.89 8.08 -5.93
CA GLN A 51 7.79 7.00 -6.38
C GLN A 51 7.29 6.31 -7.64
N LEU A 52 5.96 6.16 -7.77
CA LEU A 52 5.33 5.66 -9.00
C LEU A 52 5.42 6.68 -10.15
N GLY A 53 5.58 7.97 -9.84
CA GLY A 53 5.64 9.06 -10.81
C GLY A 53 4.28 9.45 -11.36
N PHE A 54 3.23 9.28 -10.56
CA PHE A 54 1.89 9.76 -10.86
C PHE A 54 1.66 11.22 -10.47
N ILE A 55 2.53 11.74 -9.59
CA ILE A 55 2.62 13.14 -9.15
C ILE A 55 4.07 13.54 -8.93
#